data_AF-A0A6P5T6U1-F1
#
_entry.id   AF-A0A6P5T6U1-F1
#
_cell.length_a   1.000
_cell.length_b   1.000
_cell.length_c   1.000
_cell.angle_alpha   90.00
_cell.angle_beta   90.00
_cell.angle_gamma   90.00
#
_symmetry.space_group_name_H-M   'P 1'
#
loop_
_entity.id
_entity.type
_entity.pdbx_description
1 polymer ?
#
loop_
_entity_poly.entity_id
_entity_poly.type
_entity_poly.pdbx_seq_one_letter_code
_entity_poly.pdbx_strand_id
1 'polypeptide(L)' 'MLEAVLNHVNKNAKIPLCGMISGYNKVWTEREGVRNLLNLIGKEVNMQGFMVFILASFWGFCKGDGEPPKARQDWF' A
#
# COMPACT_ATOMS: atom_id res chain seq x y z
N MET A 1 14.46 1.32 -1.88
CA MET A 1 13.85 0.92 -0.59
C MET A 1 12.74 -0.11 -0.78
N LEU A 2 11.65 0.22 -1.49
CA LEU A 2 10.54 -0.72 -1.74
C LEU A 2 11.01 -2.03 -2.39
N GLU A 3 11.94 -1.96 -3.33
CA GLU A 3 12.54 -3.11 -4.01
C GLU A 3 13.13 -4.18 -3.07
N ALA A 4 13.81 -3.75 -2.00
CA ALA A 4 14.38 -4.67 -1.00
C ALA A 4 13.28 -5.38 -0.20
N VAL A 5 12.16 -4.69 0.08
CA VAL A 5 10.99 -5.25 0.77
C VAL A 5 10.35 -6.34 -0.09
N LEU A 6 10.14 -6.08 -1.40
CA LEU A 6 9.57 -7.08 -2.31
C LEU A 6 10.42 -8.36 -2.41
N ASN A 7 11.74 -8.28 -2.22
CA ASN A 7 12.60 -9.47 -2.18
C ASN A 7 12.39 -10.30 -0.91
N HIS A 8 12.16 -9.65 0.24
CA HIS A 8 12.07 -10.31 1.55
C HIS A 8 10.64 -10.51 2.07
N VAL A 9 9.64 -10.09 1.31
CA VAL A 9 8.24 -10.27 1.70
C VAL A 9 7.87 -11.75 1.80
N ASN A 10 7.02 -12.11 2.77
CA ASN A 10 6.49 -13.46 2.95
C ASN A 10 5.34 -13.75 1.97
N LYS A 11 5.01 -15.04 1.80
CA LYS A 11 3.78 -15.45 1.09
C LYS A 11 2.54 -14.91 1.81
N ASN A 12 1.53 -14.48 1.06
CA ASN A 12 0.27 -13.90 1.57
C ASN A 12 0.44 -12.65 2.43
N ALA A 13 1.55 -11.92 2.28
CA ALA A 13 1.72 -10.66 2.99
C ALA A 13 0.79 -9.56 2.46
N LYS A 14 0.51 -8.57 3.31
CA LYS A 14 -0.25 -7.37 2.96
C LYS A 14 0.65 -6.14 3.05
N ILE A 15 0.70 -5.34 1.99
CA ILE A 15 1.51 -4.12 1.90
C ILE A 15 0.58 -2.90 1.70
N PRO A 16 0.32 -2.13 2.77
CA PRO A 16 -0.43 -0.88 2.66
C PRO A 16 0.46 0.26 2.16
N LEU A 17 0.03 0.98 1.13
CA LEU A 17 0.81 2.08 0.53
C LEU A 17 0.16 3.43 0.83
N CYS A 18 0.88 4.28 1.57
CA CYS A 18 0.49 5.67 1.82
C CYS A 18 1.16 6.67 0.87
N GLY A 19 2.31 6.31 0.28
CA GLY A 19 3.05 7.16 -0.64
C GLY A 19 4.48 6.70 -0.88
N MET A 20 5.11 7.25 -1.94
CA MET A 20 6.49 6.96 -2.35
C MET A 20 7.37 8.20 -2.19
N ILE A 21 7.49 8.70 -0.95
CA ILE A 21 8.21 9.95 -0.62
C ILE A 21 9.66 9.91 -1.10
N SER A 22 10.30 8.74 -0.99
CA SER A 22 11.69 8.53 -1.44
C SER A 22 11.93 8.78 -2.94
N GLY A 23 10.88 8.81 -3.77
CA GLY A 23 10.97 9.06 -5.21
C GLY A 23 10.83 10.53 -5.63
N TYR A 24 10.49 11.43 -4.70
CA TYR A 24 10.19 12.83 -5.04
C TYR A 24 11.44 13.67 -5.28
N ASN A 25 12.55 13.36 -4.62
CA ASN A 25 13.81 14.08 -4.81
C ASN A 25 14.53 13.77 -6.13
N LYS A 26 14.10 12.75 -6.87
CA LYS A 26 14.72 12.39 -8.16
C LYS A 26 13.99 13.07 -9.31
N VAL A 27 14.77 13.58 -10.28
CA VAL A 27 14.25 14.04 -11.57
C VAL A 27 13.48 12.89 -12.23
N TRP A 28 12.38 13.18 -12.92
CA TRP A 28 11.47 12.15 -13.44
C TRP A 28 12.17 11.13 -14.35
N THR A 29 13.25 11.53 -15.04
CA THR A 29 14.09 10.68 -15.89
C THR A 29 14.96 9.68 -15.12
N GLU A 30 15.27 9.97 -13.86
CA GLU A 30 16.13 9.15 -12.99
C GLU A 30 15.31 8.33 -11.98
N ARG A 31 13.99 8.38 -12.08
CA ARG A 31 13.11 7.55 -11.25
C ARG A 31 13.24 6.10 -11.68
N GLU A 32 14.07 5.35 -10.97
CA GLU A 32 14.11 3.90 -11.09
C GLU A 32 12.73 3.32 -10.75
N GLY A 33 12.13 2.65 -11.74
CA GLY A 33 10.92 1.88 -11.54
C GLY A 33 11.19 0.69 -10.62
N VAL A 34 10.16 0.24 -9.91
CA VAL A 34 10.25 -0.99 -9.11
C VAL A 34 10.38 -2.17 -10.08
N ARG A 35 11.48 -2.93 -10.01
CA ARG A 35 11.76 -4.01 -10.99
C ARG A 35 11.20 -5.37 -10.55
N ASN A 36 10.78 -5.47 -9.28
CA ASN A 36 10.60 -6.76 -8.60
C ASN A 36 9.12 -7.10 -8.43
N LEU A 37 8.25 -6.53 -9.27
CA LEU A 37 6.80 -6.73 -9.13
C LEU A 37 6.37 -8.18 -9.32
N LEU A 38 7.16 -8.98 -10.06
CA LEU A 38 6.91 -10.42 -10.21
C LEU A 38 6.87 -11.16 -8.86
N ASN A 39 7.57 -10.65 -7.84
CA ASN A 39 7.51 -11.23 -6.50
C ASN A 39 6.14 -11.08 -5.83
N LEU A 40 5.32 -10.10 -6.24
CA LEU A 40 3.93 -10.00 -5.76
C LEU A 40 3.10 -11.19 -6.24
N ILE A 41 3.28 -11.57 -7.51
CA ILE A 41 2.56 -12.67 -8.14
C ILE A 41 3.03 -14.00 -7.55
N GLY A 42 4.35 -14.21 -7.48
CA GLY A 42 4.92 -15.48 -6.98
C GLY A 42 4.70 -15.73 -5.48
N LYS A 43 4.34 -14.70 -4.71
CA LYS A 43 4.10 -14.78 -3.27
C LYS A 43 2.67 -14.45 -2.86
N GLU A 44 1.76 -14.25 -3.81
CA GLU A 44 0.34 -13.92 -3.54
C GLU A 44 0.19 -12.72 -2.59
N VAL A 45 1.04 -11.71 -2.78
CA VAL A 45 1.07 -10.54 -1.90
C VAL A 45 -0.02 -9.58 -2.30
N ASN A 46 -0.81 -9.15 -1.32
CA ASN A 46 -1.81 -8.13 -1.50
C ASN A 46 -1.17 -6.75 -1.26
N MET A 47 -1.12 -5.91 -2.29
CA MET A 47 -0.51 -4.59 -2.22
C MET A 47 -1.51 -3.55 -2.67
N GLN A 48 -1.87 -2.65 -1.75
CA GLN A 48 -3.00 -1.76 -1.95
C GLN A 48 -2.72 -0.36 -1.40
N GLY A 49 -3.13 0.66 -2.16
CA GLY A 49 -2.95 2.06 -1.81
C GLY A 49 -4.10 2.63 -0.99
N PHE A 50 -3.76 3.50 -0.04
CA PHE A 50 -4.72 4.31 0.70
C PHE A 50 -4.21 5.75 0.80
N MET A 51 -5.15 6.70 0.77
CA MET A 51 -4.86 8.10 1.06
C MET A 51 -5.23 8.37 2.52
N VAL A 52 -4.33 9.01 3.28
CA VAL A 52 -4.59 9.34 4.70
C VAL A 52 -5.88 10.16 4.86
N PHE A 53 -6.17 11.05 3.92
CA PHE A 53 -7.43 11.81 3.90
C PHE A 53 -8.67 10.91 3.81
N ILE A 54 -8.61 9.82 3.04
CA ILE A 54 -9.71 8.84 2.93
C ILE A 54 -9.81 7.99 4.21
N LEU A 55 -8.67 7.69 4.85
CA LEU A 55 -8.65 6.96 6.13
C LEU A 55 -9.19 7.81 7.29
N ALA A 56 -8.90 9.12 7.31
CA ALA A 56 -9.44 10.04 8.31
C ALA A 56 -10.95 10.22 8.16
N SER A 57 -11.46 10.35 6.92
CA SER A 57 -12.90 10.34 6.64
C SER A 57 -13.57 9.03 7.04
N PHE A 58 -12.87 7.91 6.86
CA PHE A 58 -13.33 6.59 7.31
C PHE A 58 -13.37 6.47 8.84
N TRP A 59 -12.38 7.02 9.55
CA TRP A 59 -12.36 7.03 11.01
C TRP A 59 -13.43 7.98 11.58
N GLY A 60 -13.69 9.11 10.91
CA GLY A 60 -14.82 10.00 11.20
C GLY A 60 -16.18 9.31 11.00
N PHE A 61 -16.31 8.50 9.95
CA PHE A 61 -17.49 7.67 9.68
C PHE A 61 -17.68 6.58 10.76
N CYS A 62 -16.62 5.87 11.18
CA CYS A 62 -16.69 4.90 12.28
C CYS A 62 -17.09 5.52 13.63
N LYS A 63 -16.97 6.84 13.79
CA LYS A 63 -17.35 7.56 15.02
C LYS A 63 -18.79 8.07 14.99
N GLY A 64 -19.47 8.00 13.85
CA GLY A 64 -20.88 8.33 13.67
C GLY A 64 -21.60 7.25 12.88
N ASP A 65 -22.12 6.25 13.58
CA ASP A 65 -23.24 5.35 13.23
C ASP A 65 -23.30 4.77 11.81
N GLY A 66 -22.17 4.59 11.13
CA GLY A 66 -22.11 4.00 9.80
C GLY A 66 -21.24 2.76 9.79
N GLU A 67 -21.81 1.60 9.49
CA GLU A 67 -21.05 0.35 9.32
C GLU A 67 -20.07 0.53 8.15
N PRO A 68 -18.75 0.44 8.39
CA PRO A 68 -17.77 0.61 7.34
C PRO A 68 -17.96 -0.48 6.27
N PRO A 69 -17.77 -0.17 4.97
CA PRO A 69 -17.82 -1.19 3.93
C PRO A 69 -16.85 -2.33 4.26
N LYS A 70 -17.40 -3.53 4.45
CA LYS A 70 -16.71 -4.77 4.85
C LYS A 70 -15.38 -5.01 4.10
N ALA A 71 -15.31 -4.56 2.85
CA ALA A 71 -14.14 -4.63 1.97
C ALA A 71 -12.95 -3.72 2.37
N ARG A 72 -13.06 -2.95 3.46
CA ARG A 72 -11.95 -2.16 4.04
C ARG A 72 -11.51 -2.70 5.42
N GLN A 73 -12.31 -3.54 6.08
CA GLN A 73 -11.99 -4.15 7.38
C GLN A 73 -11.00 -5.30 7.28
N ASP A 74 -11.04 -6.06 6.18
CA ASP A 74 -10.20 -7.23 5.91
C ASP A 74 -8.73 -6.89 5.65
N TRP A 75 -8.33 -5.62 5.84
CA TRP A 75 -7.00 -5.09 5.53
C TRP A 75 -6.00 -5.16 6.67
N PHE A 76 -6.50 -5.13 7.92
CA PHE A 76 -5.68 -5.22 9.13
C PHE A 76 -5.74 -6.62 9.74
#